data_AF-A0A9W6MXZ7-F1
#
_entry.id   AF-A0A9W6MXZ7-F1
#
_cell.length_a   1.000
_cell.length_b   1.000
_cell.length_c   1.000
_cell.angle_alpha   90.00
_cell.angle_beta   90.00
_cell.angle_gamma   90.00
#
_symmetry.space_group_name_H-M   'P 1'
#
loop_
_entity.id
_entity.type
_entity.pdbx_description
1 polymer ?
#
loop_
_entity_poly.entity_id
_entity_poly.type
_entity_poly.pdbx_seq_one_letter_code
_entity_poly.pdbx_strand_id
1 'polypeptide(L)'
;MARLLDGRPERTDGPLTVSNLAREAGVSRATANRAVDLLAEFRAAEARHRRSSPQALKDRVRSLEAELRAVRGAEMAELRALTRTLAQHIQVLTLQVAERDEVIAGLQDELARSNEAKVVPLRRSPRDGAG
;
A
#
# COMPACT_ATOMS: atom_id res chain seq x y z
N MET A 1 -45.00 -12.12 -0.29
CA MET A 1 -43.54 -12.29 -0.08
C MET A 1 -42.91 -11.02 0.48
N ALA A 2 -43.04 -9.86 -0.18
CA ALA A 2 -42.44 -8.59 0.28
C ALA A 2 -42.65 -8.30 1.78
N ARG A 3 -43.88 -8.36 2.29
CA ARG A 3 -44.17 -8.15 3.73
C ARG A 3 -43.33 -9.02 4.68
N LEU A 4 -43.20 -10.31 4.36
CA LEU A 4 -42.41 -11.24 5.16
C LEU A 4 -40.91 -10.88 5.12
N LEU A 5 -40.39 -10.49 3.96
CA LEU A 5 -39.02 -10.01 3.79
C LEU A 5 -38.75 -8.69 4.53
N ASP A 6 -39.77 -7.84 4.66
CA ASP A 6 -39.71 -6.58 5.41
C ASP A 6 -39.90 -6.78 6.93
N GLY A 7 -39.99 -8.03 7.40
CA GLY A 7 -40.18 -8.35 8.82
C GLY A 7 -41.57 -8.03 9.35
N ARG A 8 -42.60 -8.00 8.48
CA ARG A 8 -44.00 -7.75 8.83
C ARG A 8 -44.85 -9.02 8.60
N PRO A 9 -44.65 -10.10 9.38
CA PRO A 9 -45.49 -11.29 9.28
C PRO A 9 -46.91 -10.99 9.80
N GLU A 10 -47.93 -11.61 9.19
CA GLU A 10 -49.33 -11.50 9.64
C GLU A 10 -49.86 -12.81 10.24
N ARG A 11 -49.32 -13.95 9.78
CA ARG A 11 -49.81 -15.30 10.10
C ARG A 11 -48.73 -16.17 10.75
N THR A 12 -47.54 -15.62 10.97
CA THR A 12 -46.34 -16.34 11.44
C THR A 12 -45.54 -15.54 12.46
N ASP A 13 -44.54 -16.19 13.03
CA ASP A 13 -43.59 -15.66 14.01
C ASP A 13 -42.46 -14.81 13.39
N GLY A 14 -42.39 -14.71 12.05
CA GLY A 14 -41.46 -13.81 11.35
C GLY A 14 -40.17 -14.40 10.74
N PRO A 15 -39.61 -15.55 11.18
CA PRO A 15 -38.47 -16.16 10.51
C PRO A 15 -38.72 -16.42 9.02
N LEU A 16 -37.74 -16.04 8.19
CA LEU A 16 -37.74 -16.29 6.74
C LEU A 16 -37.51 -17.77 6.45
N THR A 17 -38.56 -18.58 6.57
CA THR A 17 -38.52 -20.00 6.22
C THR A 17 -39.56 -20.32 5.15
N VAL A 18 -39.32 -21.37 4.36
CA VAL A 18 -40.29 -21.85 3.35
C VAL A 18 -41.63 -22.24 3.98
N SER A 19 -41.61 -22.75 5.22
CA SER A 19 -42.80 -23.08 5.99
C SER A 19 -43.62 -21.83 6.33
N ASN A 20 -42.94 -20.78 6.80
CA ASN A 20 -43.59 -19.51 7.12
C ASN A 20 -44.09 -18.81 5.85
N LEU A 21 -43.33 -18.84 4.75
CA LEU A 21 -43.78 -18.34 3.45
C LEU A 21 -45.09 -19.03 3.01
N ALA A 22 -45.19 -20.35 3.14
CA ALA A 22 -46.40 -21.10 2.79
C ALA A 22 -47.59 -20.70 3.69
N ARG A 23 -47.36 -20.56 5.00
CA ARG A 23 -48.40 -20.17 5.97
C ARG A 23 -48.89 -18.73 5.75
N GLU A 24 -47.98 -17.81 5.42
CA GLU A 24 -48.30 -16.42 5.04
C GLU A 24 -49.10 -16.37 3.73
N ALA A 25 -48.78 -17.24 2.77
CA ALA A 25 -49.48 -17.34 1.50
C ALA A 25 -50.81 -18.13 1.57
N GLY A 26 -51.15 -18.72 2.72
CA GLY A 26 -52.36 -19.52 2.90
C GLY A 26 -52.37 -20.85 2.13
N VAL A 27 -51.20 -21.36 1.74
CA VAL A 27 -51.06 -22.60 0.97
C VAL A 27 -50.31 -23.69 1.73
N SER A 28 -50.45 -24.94 1.28
CA SER A 28 -49.65 -26.03 1.82
C SER A 28 -48.16 -25.88 1.46
N ARG A 29 -47.27 -26.42 2.30
CA ARG A 29 -45.83 -26.48 1.99
C ARG A 29 -45.54 -27.22 0.68
N ALA A 30 -46.32 -28.25 0.35
CA ALA A 30 -46.18 -28.99 -0.91
C ALA A 30 -46.53 -28.11 -2.12
N THR A 31 -47.54 -27.26 -2.01
CA THR A 31 -47.90 -26.28 -3.05
C THR A 31 -46.80 -25.23 -3.22
N ALA A 32 -46.30 -24.67 -2.12
CA ALA A 32 -45.20 -23.70 -2.15
C ALA A 32 -43.92 -24.28 -2.77
N ASN A 33 -43.58 -25.53 -2.46
CA ASN A 33 -42.41 -26.21 -3.02
C ASN A 33 -42.53 -26.47 -4.54
N ARG A 34 -43.75 -26.58 -5.08
CA ARG A 34 -43.96 -26.74 -6.53
C ARG A 34 -43.79 -25.44 -7.30
N ALA A 35 -43.88 -24.29 -6.64
CA ALA A 35 -43.61 -22.98 -7.23
C ALA A 35 -42.09 -22.71 -7.25
N VAL A 36 -41.36 -23.45 -8.11
CA VAL A 36 -39.89 -23.50 -8.12
C VAL A 36 -39.27 -22.10 -8.29
N ASP A 37 -39.80 -21.29 -9.21
CA ASP A 37 -39.25 -19.95 -9.49
C ASP A 37 -39.39 -19.02 -8.29
N LEU A 38 -40.58 -19.00 -7.66
CA LEU A 38 -40.84 -18.21 -6.45
C LEU A 38 -40.00 -18.68 -5.27
N LEU A 39 -39.75 -19.99 -5.16
CA LEU A 39 -38.90 -20.54 -4.12
C LEU A 39 -37.43 -20.16 -4.33
N ALA A 40 -36.96 -20.13 -5.57
CA ALA A 40 -35.62 -19.66 -5.91
C ALA A 40 -35.47 -18.15 -5.59
N GLU A 41 -36.45 -17.34 -5.97
CA GLU A 41 -36.49 -15.91 -5.64
C GLU A 41 -36.46 -15.69 -4.13
N PHE A 42 -37.30 -16.42 -3.38
CA PHE A 42 -37.35 -16.33 -1.93
C PHE A 42 -36.00 -16.68 -1.29
N ARG A 43 -35.37 -17.79 -1.70
CA ARG A 43 -34.06 -18.20 -1.18
C ARG A 43 -32.99 -17.15 -1.50
N ALA A 44 -33.02 -16.56 -2.69
CA ALA A 44 -32.11 -15.48 -3.04
C ALA A 44 -32.32 -14.24 -2.16
N ALA A 45 -33.58 -13.89 -1.87
CA ALA A 45 -33.93 -12.78 -0.98
C ALA A 45 -33.53 -13.05 0.48
N GLU A 46 -33.79 -14.25 1.00
CA GLU A 46 -33.37 -14.68 2.33
C GLU A 46 -31.84 -14.61 2.47
N ALA A 47 -31.10 -15.10 1.48
CA ALA A 47 -29.65 -15.05 1.47
C ALA A 47 -29.11 -13.61 1.46
N ARG A 48 -29.76 -12.70 0.71
CA ARG A 48 -29.44 -11.26 0.74
C ARG A 48 -29.70 -10.68 2.13
N HIS A 49 -30.86 -10.95 2.72
CA HIS A 49 -31.24 -10.46 4.05
C HIS A 49 -30.27 -10.95 5.13
N ARG A 50 -29.82 -12.21 5.05
CA ARG A 50 -28.84 -12.77 6.00
C ARG A 50 -27.49 -12.06 5.89
N ARG A 51 -27.02 -11.79 4.67
CA ARG A 51 -25.77 -11.05 4.42
C ARG A 51 -25.84 -9.59 4.87
N SER A 52 -27.00 -8.96 4.78
CA SER A 52 -27.24 -7.60 5.27
C SER A 52 -27.63 -7.54 6.76
N SER A 53 -27.59 -8.66 7.48
CA SER A 53 -27.87 -8.65 8.91
C SER A 53 -26.84 -7.78 9.65
N PRO A 54 -27.22 -7.06 10.71
CA PRO A 54 -26.29 -6.21 11.46
C PRO A 54 -25.05 -6.97 11.95
N GLN A 55 -25.20 -8.24 12.33
CA GLN A 55 -24.08 -9.07 12.76
C GLN A 55 -23.13 -9.39 11.61
N ALA A 56 -23.64 -9.84 10.46
CA ALA A 56 -22.81 -10.13 9.29
C ALA A 56 -22.07 -8.87 8.80
N LEU A 57 -22.72 -7.71 8.84
CA LEU A 57 -22.08 -6.44 8.50
C LEU A 57 -20.98 -6.06 9.49
N LYS A 58 -21.22 -6.21 10.80
CA LYS A 58 -20.19 -5.98 11.85
C LYS A 58 -18.98 -6.90 11.65
N ASP A 59 -19.21 -8.17 11.36
CA ASP A 59 -18.14 -9.14 11.12
C ASP A 59 -17.36 -8.79 9.85
N ARG A 60 -18.05 -8.34 8.79
CA ARG A 60 -17.39 -7.88 7.57
C ARG A 60 -16.57 -6.62 7.79
N VAL A 61 -17.10 -5.63 8.52
CA VAL A 61 -16.35 -4.42 8.90
C VAL A 61 -15.09 -4.80 9.67
N ARG A 62 -15.20 -5.70 10.65
CA ARG A 62 -14.05 -6.16 11.43
C ARG A 62 -12.97 -6.83 10.56
N SER A 63 -13.37 -7.68 9.60
CA SER A 63 -12.43 -8.30 8.66
C SER A 63 -11.75 -7.26 7.78
N LEU A 64 -12.51 -6.33 7.22
CA LEU A 64 -11.96 -5.26 6.37
C LEU A 64 -11.02 -4.33 7.14
N GLU A 65 -11.34 -4.00 8.38
CA GLU A 65 -10.43 -3.23 9.24
C GLU A 65 -9.14 -3.99 9.55
N ALA A 66 -9.21 -5.30 9.77
CA ALA A 66 -8.02 -6.12 10.00
C ALA A 66 -7.14 -6.19 8.74
N GLU A 67 -7.75 -6.39 7.57
CA GLU A 67 -7.06 -6.35 6.27
C GLU A 67 -6.41 -4.98 6.04
N LEU A 68 -7.13 -3.89 6.28
CA LEU A 68 -6.61 -2.53 6.13
C LEU A 68 -5.44 -2.25 7.08
N ARG A 69 -5.52 -2.70 8.34
CA ARG A 69 -4.40 -2.57 9.29
C ARG A 69 -3.18 -3.37 8.83
N ALA A 70 -3.37 -4.57 8.30
CA ALA A 70 -2.28 -5.41 7.83
C ALA A 70 -1.57 -4.78 6.63
N VAL A 71 -2.32 -4.32 5.61
CA VAL A 71 -1.77 -3.66 4.43
C VAL A 71 -1.02 -2.39 4.80
N ARG A 72 -1.64 -1.51 5.60
CA ARG A 72 -0.99 -0.27 6.06
C ARG A 72 0.25 -0.54 6.91
N GLY A 73 0.22 -1.60 7.73
CA GLY A 73 1.37 -2.00 8.54
C GLY A 73 2.56 -2.43 7.67
N ALA A 74 2.29 -3.22 6.63
CA ALA A 74 3.31 -3.65 5.67
C ALA A 74 3.89 -2.46 4.89
N GLU A 75 3.04 -1.61 4.31
CA GLU A 75 3.47 -0.41 3.58
C GLU A 75 4.32 0.53 4.47
N MET A 76 3.88 0.75 5.72
CA MET A 76 4.62 1.58 6.66
C MET A 76 5.98 0.98 7.04
N ALA A 77 6.06 -0.35 7.15
CA ALA A 77 7.32 -1.04 7.42
C ALA A 77 8.29 -0.92 6.24
N GLU A 78 7.80 -1.08 5.01
CA GLU A 78 8.58 -0.90 3.78
C GLU A 78 9.10 0.54 3.64
N LEU A 79 8.24 1.54 3.82
CA LEU A 79 8.64 2.95 3.76
C LEU A 79 9.69 3.31 4.82
N ARG A 80 9.57 2.75 6.03
CA ARG A 80 10.58 2.90 7.09
C ARG A 80 11.89 2.21 6.75
N ALA A 81 11.85 1.05 6.10
CA ALA A 81 13.05 0.37 5.64
C ALA A 81 13.75 1.21 4.56
N LEU A 82 13.00 1.67 3.55
CA LEU A 82 13.54 2.50 2.48
C LEU A 82 14.13 3.81 2.99
N THR A 83 13.44 4.51 3.88
CA THR A 83 13.94 5.74 4.51
C THR A 83 15.27 5.50 5.22
N ARG A 84 15.42 4.39 5.94
CA ARG A 84 16.69 4.03 6.61
C ARG A 84 17.80 3.78 5.60
N THR A 85 17.54 3.04 4.53
CA THR A 85 18.53 2.78 3.47
C THR A 85 18.97 4.06 2.79
N LEU A 86 18.04 4.95 2.45
CA LEU A 86 18.36 6.24 1.84
C LEU A 86 19.17 7.14 2.78
N ALA A 87 18.83 7.17 4.08
CA ALA A 87 19.61 7.91 5.06
C ALA A 87 21.05 7.38 5.17
N GLN A 88 21.24 6.05 5.15
CA GLN A 88 22.56 5.43 5.12
C GLN A 88 23.33 5.80 3.86
N HIS A 89 22.69 5.76 2.69
CA HIS A 89 23.34 6.16 1.43
C HIS A 89 23.76 7.63 1.45
N ILE A 90 22.93 8.54 1.98
CA ILE A 90 23.27 9.95 2.15
C ILE A 90 24.51 10.11 3.04
N GLN A 91 24.58 9.39 4.16
CA GLN A 91 25.75 9.43 5.05
C GLN A 91 27.03 8.98 4.33
N VAL A 92 26.98 7.85 3.62
CA VAL A 92 28.13 7.34 2.87
C VAL A 92 28.57 8.32 1.79
N LEU A 93 27.63 8.85 1.01
CA LEU A 93 27.93 9.82 -0.05
C LEU A 93 28.51 11.11 0.53
N THR A 94 28.05 11.55 1.70
CA THR A 94 28.58 12.74 2.37
C THR A 94 30.06 12.55 2.75
N LEU A 95 30.42 11.37 3.28
CA LEU A 95 31.81 11.04 3.59
C LEU A 95 32.67 10.96 2.33
N GLN A 96 32.17 10.34 1.27
CA GLN A 96 32.87 10.24 -0.02
C GLN A 96 33.11 11.61 -0.67
N VAL A 97 32.17 12.54 -0.54
CA VAL A 97 32.36 13.91 -1.03
C VAL A 97 33.46 14.59 -0.23
N ALA A 98 33.43 14.52 1.10
CA ALA A 98 34.46 15.12 1.94
C ALA A 98 35.87 14.57 1.64
N GLU A 99 36.00 13.25 1.48
CA GLU A 99 37.27 12.61 1.10
C GLU A 99 37.77 13.10 -0.27
N ARG A 100 36.87 13.22 -1.25
CA ARG A 100 37.22 13.73 -2.58
C ARG A 100 37.64 15.20 -2.54
N ASP A 101 36.99 16.01 -1.73
CA ASP A 101 37.32 17.42 -1.56
C ASP A 101 38.72 17.59 -0.93
N GLU A 102 39.07 16.76 0.06
CA GLU A 102 40.42 16.72 0.64
C GLU A 102 41.49 16.34 -0.40
N VAL A 103 41.22 15.31 -1.22
CA VAL A 103 42.13 14.91 -2.30
C VAL A 103 42.30 16.02 -3.34
N ILE A 104 41.20 16.68 -3.74
CA ILE A 104 41.24 17.79 -4.69
C ILE A 104 42.08 18.95 -4.14
N ALA A 105 41.88 19.31 -2.87
CA ALA A 105 42.66 20.36 -2.22
C ALA A 105 44.16 20.03 -2.20
N GLY A 106 44.51 18.79 -1.82
CA GLY A 106 45.91 18.34 -1.81
C GLY A 106 46.58 18.38 -3.18
N LEU A 107 45.86 17.96 -4.24
CA LEU A 107 46.36 18.02 -5.62
C LEU A 107 46.50 19.46 -6.12
N GLN A 108 45.58 20.35 -5.74
CA GLN A 108 45.67 21.78 -6.07
C GLN A 108 46.90 22.42 -5.44
N ASP A 109 47.20 22.10 -4.17
CA ASP A 109 48.40 22.58 -3.48
C ASP A 109 49.69 22.07 -4.13
N GLU A 110 49.73 20.80 -4.53
CA GLU A 110 50.87 20.22 -5.24
C GLU A 110 51.11 20.88 -6.61
N LEU A 111 50.04 21.14 -7.35
CA LEU A 111 50.10 21.84 -8.63
C LEU A 111 50.59 23.28 -8.46
N ALA A 112 50.12 23.99 -7.42
CA ALA A 112 50.58 25.35 -7.11
C ALA A 112 52.09 25.38 -6.82
N ARG A 113 52.57 24.50 -5.94
CA ARG A 113 54.02 24.35 -5.65
C ARG A 113 54.83 24.01 -6.89
N SER A 114 54.33 23.13 -7.74
CA SER A 114 55.01 22.72 -8.97
C SER A 114 55.07 23.83 -10.02
N ASN A 115 54.02 24.67 -10.09
CA ASN A 115 54.02 25.85 -10.95
C ASN A 115 54.98 26.94 -10.45
N GLU A 116 55.07 27.16 -9.13
CA GLU A 116 56.08 28.05 -8.54
C GLU A 116 57.51 27.56 -8.78
N ALA A 117 57.72 26.24 -8.76
CA ALA A 117 59.01 25.62 -9.05
C ALA A 117 59.38 25.64 -10.55
N LYS A 118 58.48 26.06 -11.45
CA LYS A 118 58.66 25.92 -12.89
C LYS A 118 59.56 27.03 -13.49
N VAL A 119 60.86 26.73 -13.46
CA VAL A 119 61.92 26.97 -14.47
C VAL A 119 62.03 28.38 -15.07
N VAL A 120 62.99 29.15 -14.54
CA VAL A 120 63.58 30.32 -15.22
C VAL A 120 64.47 29.82 -16.36
N PRO A 121 64.28 30.26 -17.63
CA PRO A 121 65.22 29.95 -18.70
C PRO A 121 66.57 30.61 -18.41
N LEU A 122 67.63 29.81 -18.28
CA LEU A 122 69.00 30.32 -18.23
C LEU A 122 69.30 31.03 -19.55
N ARG A 123 69.22 32.36 -19.58
CA ARG A 123 69.77 33.14 -20.70
C ARG A 123 71.27 32.86 -20.76
N ARG A 124 71.75 32.23 -21.83
CA ARG A 124 73.18 32.20 -22.13
C ARG A 124 73.63 33.64 -22.36
N SER A 125 74.47 34.16 -21.46
CA SER A 125 75.16 35.41 -21.72
C SER A 125 76.06 35.22 -22.97
N PRO A 126 76.11 36.19 -23.90
CA PRO A 126 77.06 36.13 -24.99
C PRO A 126 78.47 36.05 -24.39
N ARG A 127 79.25 35.06 -24.84
CA ARG A 127 80.68 35.02 -24.55
C ARG A 127 81.30 36.25 -25.21
N ASP A 128 81.83 37.16 -24.40
CA ASP A 128 82.81 38.14 -24.86
C ASP A 128 84.01 37.36 -25.41
N GLY A 129 84.07 37.28 -26.74
CA GLY A 129 85.20 36.79 -27.49
C GLY A 129 85.92 38.00 -28.08
N ALA A 130 87.06 38.32 -27.48
CA ALA A 130 88.05 39.26 -27.98
C ALA A 130 88.52 38.90 -29.40
N GLY A 131 88.81 39.93 -30.20
CA GLY A 131 89.40 39.85 -31.54
C GLY A 131 89.22 41.16 -32.29
#